data_AF-A0A3M6K2W4-F1
#
_entry.id   AF-A0A3M6K2W4-F1
#
_cell.length_a   1.000
_cell.length_b   1.000
_cell.length_c   1.000
_cell.angle_alpha   90.00
_cell.angle_beta   90.00
_cell.angle_gamma   90.00
#
_symmetry.space_group_name_H-M   'P 1'
#
loop_
_entity.id
_entity.type
_entity.pdbx_description
1 polymer ?
#
loop_
_entity_poly.entity_id
_entity_poly.type
_entity_poly.pdbx_seq_one_letter_code
_entity_poly.pdbx_strand_id
1 'polypeptide(L)' 'MQTNKTAKCNKCLNKFYQKDIYTIQQFQYKKEPKYQWTIKFFEQMKIGEWDSFCEECIKEYSNQLDIAWNNQKRQVL' A
#
# COMPACT_ATOMS: atom_id res chain seq x y z
N MET A 1 0.41 -6.73 28.71
CA MET A 1 1.62 -6.97 27.89
C MET A 1 1.89 -5.73 27.06
N GLN A 2 2.98 -5.01 27.33
CA GLN A 2 3.48 -4.00 26.38
C GLN A 2 3.99 -4.77 25.16
N THR A 3 3.16 -4.94 24.14
CA THR A 3 3.58 -5.54 22.87
C THR A 3 4.60 -4.61 22.25
N ASN A 4 5.89 -4.89 22.37
CA ASN A 4 6.92 -4.01 21.79
C ASN A 4 6.68 -3.79 20.29
N LYS A 5 6.96 -2.59 19.79
CA LYS A 5 6.91 -2.29 18.34
C LYS A 5 8.05 -3.03 17.63
N THR A 6 7.75 -4.19 17.04
CA THR A 6 8.73 -5.07 16.40
C THR A 6 8.76 -4.94 14.88
N ALA A 7 7.65 -4.55 14.26
CA ALA A 7 7.55 -4.36 12.82
C ALA A 7 8.13 -3.00 12.41
N LYS A 8 8.70 -2.92 11.20
CA LYS A 8 9.29 -1.70 10.64
C LYS A 8 8.60 -1.35 9.33
N CYS A 9 8.29 -0.07 9.13
CA CYS A 9 7.69 0.40 7.89
C CYS A 9 8.76 0.46 6.79
N ASN A 10 8.52 -0.16 5.65
CA ASN A 10 9.43 -0.15 4.50
C ASN A 10 9.58 1.26 3.89
N LYS A 11 8.59 2.13 4.06
CA LYS A 11 8.63 3.51 3.57
C LYS A 11 9.33 4.48 4.53
N CYS A 12 8.79 4.66 5.73
CA CYS A 12 9.26 5.68 6.68
C CYS A 12 10.26 5.16 7.72
N LEU A 13 10.59 3.87 7.69
CA LEU A 13 11.54 3.19 8.59
C LEU A 13 11.17 3.22 10.08
N ASN A 14 10.05 3.82 10.45
CA ASN A 14 9.52 3.83 11.81
C ASN A 14 9.03 2.44 12.23
N LYS A 15 9.21 2.13 13.51
CA LYS A 15 8.68 0.89 14.10
C LYS A 15 7.22 1.07 14.50
N PHE A 16 6.44 0.00 14.39
CA PHE A 16 5.03 -0.04 14.77
C PHE A 16 4.65 -1.43 15.32
N TYR A 17 3.45 -1.57 15.88
CA TYR A 17 3.03 -2.83 16.47
C TYR A 17 2.72 -3.86 15.37
N GLN A 18 3.12 -5.12 15.57
CA GLN A 18 2.91 -6.17 14.56
C GLN A 18 1.44 -6.36 14.16
N LYS A 19 0.50 -6.12 15.09
CA LYS A 19 -0.94 -6.16 14.81
C LYS A 19 -1.42 -5.07 13.85
N ASP A 20 -0.62 -4.04 13.62
CA ASP A 20 -0.90 -2.90 12.76
C ASP A 20 -0.05 -2.96 11.47
N ILE A 21 0.38 -4.16 11.04
CA ILE A 21 1.04 -4.36 9.74
C ILE A 21 0.00 -4.28 8.64
N TYR A 22 0.24 -3.36 7.73
CA TYR A 22 -0.49 -3.25 6.47
C TYR A 22 0.43 -3.64 5.31
N THR A 23 -0.12 -4.37 4.34
CA THR A 23 0.55 -4.75 3.09
C THR A 23 -0.29 -4.30 1.91
N ILE A 24 0.25 -4.36 0.69
CA ILE A 24 -0.55 -4.00 -0.50
C ILE A 24 -1.66 -5.01 -0.79
N GLN A 25 -1.64 -6.20 -0.18
CA GLN A 25 -2.69 -7.22 -0.35
C GLN A 25 -4.06 -6.72 0.08
N GLN A 26 -4.13 -5.77 1.02
CA GLN A 26 -5.41 -5.17 1.41
C GLN A 26 -6.15 -4.50 0.24
N PHE A 27 -5.44 -4.12 -0.83
CA PHE A 27 -6.05 -3.55 -2.03
C PHE A 27 -6.78 -4.58 -2.90
N GLN A 28 -6.64 -5.89 -2.62
CA GLN A 28 -7.41 -6.95 -3.26
C GLN A 28 -8.92 -6.76 -3.12
N TYR A 29 -9.35 -6.13 -2.02
CA TYR A 29 -10.76 -5.88 -1.72
C TYR A 29 -11.32 -4.62 -2.40
N LYS A 30 -10.49 -3.82 -3.08
CA LYS A 30 -10.98 -2.68 -3.88
C LYS A 30 -11.69 -3.20 -5.14
N LYS A 31 -12.85 -2.63 -5.46
CA LYS A 31 -13.58 -2.94 -6.71
C LYS A 31 -12.78 -2.49 -7.94
N GLU A 32 -12.15 -1.33 -7.86
CA GLU A 32 -11.28 -0.77 -8.90
C GLU A 32 -10.12 0.00 -8.25
N PRO A 33 -8.92 0.02 -8.86
CA PRO A 33 -8.47 -0.81 -9.98
C PRO A 33 -8.46 -2.32 -9.64
N LYS A 34 -8.42 -3.19 -10.65
CA LYS A 34 -8.23 -4.64 -10.43
C LYS A 34 -6.90 -4.88 -9.72
N TYR A 35 -6.85 -5.86 -8.82
CA TYR A 35 -5.63 -6.12 -8.05
C TYR A 35 -4.37 -6.38 -8.89
N GLN A 36 -4.48 -7.03 -10.04
CA GLN A 36 -3.34 -7.21 -10.96
C GLN A 36 -2.75 -5.88 -11.45
N TRP A 37 -3.60 -4.87 -11.65
CA TRP A 37 -3.13 -3.52 -12.00
C TRP A 37 -2.46 -2.86 -10.79
N THR A 38 -3.05 -3.03 -9.60
CA THR A 38 -2.49 -2.55 -8.34
C THR A 38 -1.08 -3.10 -8.08
N ILE A 39 -0.87 -4.40 -8.30
CA ILE A 39 0.46 -5.02 -8.18
C ILE A 39 1.45 -4.32 -9.13
N LYS A 40 1.11 -4.21 -10.42
CA LYS A 40 1.98 -3.56 -11.42
C LYS A 40 2.30 -2.11 -11.07
N PHE A 41 1.34 -1.37 -10.54
CA PHE A 41 1.56 0.00 -10.07
C PHE A 41 2.60 0.05 -8.94
N PHE A 42 2.48 -0.82 -7.93
CA PHE A 42 3.43 -0.87 -6.83
C PHE A 42 4.80 -1.45 -7.22
N GLU A 43 4.85 -2.38 -8.16
CA GLU A 43 6.11 -2.90 -8.73
C GLU A 43 6.95 -1.79 -9.38
N GLN A 44 6.32 -0.84 -10.09
CA GLN A 44 7.00 0.33 -10.66
C GLN A 44 7.67 1.20 -9.59
N MET A 45 7.11 1.21 -8.38
CA MET A 45 7.67 1.90 -7.22
C MET A 45 8.66 1.03 -6.41
N LYS A 46 8.97 -0.18 -6.90
CA LYS A 46 9.79 -1.20 -6.23
C LYS A 46 9.23 -1.62 -4.86
N ILE A 47 7.91 -1.66 -4.74
CA ILE A 47 7.20 -2.11 -3.55
C ILE A 47 6.75 -3.55 -3.76
N GLY A 48 7.15 -4.45 -2.85
CA GLY A 48 6.76 -5.85 -2.87
C GLY A 48 5.41 -6.11 -2.21
N GLU A 49 4.78 -7.24 -2.54
CA GLU A 49 3.49 -7.63 -1.96
C GLU A 49 3.51 -7.77 -0.43
N TRP A 50 4.66 -8.13 0.11
CA TRP A 50 4.86 -8.40 1.54
C TRP A 50 5.58 -7.28 2.27
N ASP A 51 5.82 -6.15 1.61
CA ASP A 51 6.36 -4.97 2.28
C ASP A 51 5.40 -4.51 3.37
N SER A 52 5.97 -4.23 4.54
CA SER A 52 5.23 -3.87 5.74
C SER A 52 5.12 -2.36 5.85
N PHE A 53 3.91 -1.85 6.04
CA PHE A 53 3.64 -0.42 6.16
C PHE A 53 2.89 -0.11 7.44
N CYS A 54 3.17 1.07 8.00
CA CYS A 54 2.29 1.65 9.00
C CYS A 54 1.03 2.23 8.34
N GLU A 55 0.01 2.48 9.15
CA GLU A 55 -1.29 2.99 8.71
C GLU A 55 -1.19 4.27 7.86
N GLU A 56 -0.35 5.21 8.26
CA GLU A 56 -0.17 6.48 7.55
C GLU A 56 0.40 6.26 6.14
N CYS A 57 1.47 5.47 6.04
CA CYS A 57 2.12 5.19 4.77
C CYS A 57 1.20 4.43 3.81
N ILE A 58 0.42 3.47 4.30
CA ILE A 58 -0.48 2.70 3.44
C ILE A 58 -1.68 3.52 2.97
N LYS A 59 -2.18 4.46 3.81
CA LYS A 59 -3.20 5.43 3.40
C LYS A 59 -2.68 6.35 2.30
N GLU A 60 -1.44 6.81 2.41
CA GLU A 60 -0.81 7.62 1.37
C GLU A 60 -0.70 6.84 0.05
N TYR A 61 -0.25 5.58 0.10
CA TYR A 61 -0.22 4.72 -1.08
C TYR A 61 -1.61 4.46 -1.68
N SER A 62 -2.64 4.33 -0.84
CA SER A 62 -4.02 4.25 -1.33
C SER A 62 -4.39 5.47 -2.16
N ASN A 63 -4.09 6.67 -1.66
CA ASN A 63 -4.38 7.93 -2.37
C ASN A 63 -3.61 8.03 -3.69
N GLN A 64 -2.32 7.65 -3.70
CA GLN A 64 -1.52 7.66 -4.92
C GLN A 64 -2.05 6.68 -5.97
N LEU A 65 -2.45 5.48 -5.55
CA LEU A 65 -3.09 4.49 -6.40
C LEU A 65 -4.40 5.01 -7.00
N ASP A 66 -5.26 5.64 -6.19
CA ASP A 66 -6.52 6.20 -6.64
C ASP A 66 -6.31 7.35 -7.64
N ILE A 67 -5.32 8.22 -7.41
CA ILE A 67 -4.93 9.30 -8.34
C ILE A 67 -4.43 8.72 -9.66
N ALA A 68 -3.50 7.75 -9.61
CA ALA A 68 -2.92 7.14 -10.80
C ALA A 68 -3.98 6.44 -11.66
N TRP A 69 -4.89 5.69 -11.01
CA TRP A 69 -5.99 5.03 -11.70
C TRP A 69 -6.96 6.02 -12.35
N ASN A 70 -7.33 7.09 -11.64
CA ASN A 70 -8.21 8.13 -12.18
C ASN A 70 -7.57 8.89 -13.34
N ASN A 71 -6.27 9.18 -13.27
CA ASN A 71 -5.54 9.82 -14.36
C ASN A 71 -5.47 8.93 -15.60
N GLN A 72 -5.22 7.63 -15.43
CA GLN A 72 -5.20 6.70 -16.55
C GLN A 72 -6.58 6.62 -17.22
N LYS A 73 -7.67 6.56 -16.45
CA LYS A 73 -9.04 6.57 -16.99
C LYS A 73 -9.34 7.82 -17.81
N ARG A 74 -8.87 8.99 -17.38
CA ARG A 74 -9.06 10.26 -18.10
C ARG A 74 -8.28 10.34 -19.40
N GLN A 75 -7.16 9.62 -19.54
CA GLN A 75 -6.36 9.59 -20.76
C GLN A 75 -6.92 8.64 -21.83
N VAL A 76 -7.82 7.73 -21.44
CA VAL A 76 -8.47 6.75 -22.33
C VAL A 76 -9.85 7.24 -22.81
N LEU A 77 -10.36 8.34 -22.23
CA LEU A 77 -11.56 9.07 -22.63
C LEU A 77 -11.20 10.25 -23.52
#